data_AF-A0A8X7U807-F1
#
_entry.id   AF-A0A8X7U807-F1
#
_cell.length_a   1.000
_cell.length_b   1.000
_cell.length_c   1.000
_cell.angle_alpha   90.00
_cell.angle_beta   90.00
_cell.angle_gamma   90.00
#
_symmetry.space_group_name_H-M   'P 1'
#
loop_
_entity.id
_entity.type
_entity.pdbx_description
1 polymer ?
#
loop_
_entity_poly.entity_id
_entity_poly.type
_entity_poly.pdbx_seq_one_letter_code
_entity_poly.pdbx_strand_id
1 'polypeptide(L)' 'FLQLHLDPASSNTLPASGNITQNLSVTNSQHGKKSLVMRMRIGYKVNGKDVLEEGQINNFPRGL' A
#
# COMPACT_ATOMS: atom_id res chain seq x y z
N PHE A 1 -4.96 -18.36 2.52
CA PHE A 1 -5.79 -17.28 3.06
C PHE A 1 -4.86 -16.11 3.31
N LEU A 2 -5.28 -14.90 2.93
CA LEU A 2 -4.48 -13.68 3.07
C LEU A 2 -5.03 -12.87 4.24
N GLN A 3 -4.16 -12.52 5.18
CA GLN A 3 -4.45 -11.52 6.22
C GLN A 3 -3.52 -10.34 6.03
N LEU A 4 -4.06 -9.15 6.30
CA LEU A 4 -3.37 -7.89 6.07
C LEU A 4 -3.49 -7.05 7.35
N HIS A 5 -2.36 -6.56 7.83
CA HIS A 5 -2.27 -5.62 8.94
C HIS A 5 -1.52 -4.38 8.49
N LEU A 6 -2.17 -3.24 8.57
CA LEU A 6 -1.63 -1.96 8.15
C LEU A 6 -1.42 -1.10 9.39
N ASP A 7 -0.16 -0.78 9.69
CA ASP A 7 0.18 0.11 10.78
C ASP A 7 -0.22 1.56 10.44
N PRO A 8 -0.37 2.44 11.43
CA PRO A 8 -0.49 3.87 11.18
C PRO A 8 0.67 4.40 10.33
N ALA A 9 0.38 5.32 9.41
CA ALA A 9 1.41 6.01 8.67
C ALA A 9 2.25 6.93 9.59
N SER A 10 3.51 7.17 9.22
CA SER A 10 4.40 8.08 9.95
C SER A 10 3.91 9.53 9.98
N SER A 11 3.09 9.92 9.01
CA SER A 11 2.43 11.23 8.91
C SER A 11 1.25 11.12 7.93
N ASN A 12 0.30 12.04 8.03
CA ASN A 12 -0.77 12.24 7.07
C ASN A 12 -0.52 13.44 6.13
N THR A 13 0.62 14.13 6.30
CA THR A 13 1.01 15.30 5.51
C THR A 13 2.39 15.06 4.91
N LEU A 14 2.48 15.19 3.58
CA LEU A 14 3.71 15.04 2.82
C LEU A 14 4.22 16.43 2.42
N PRO A 15 5.38 16.90 2.94
CA PRO A 15 5.99 18.12 2.45
C PRO A 15 6.59 17.92 1.05
N ALA A 16 6.83 19.00 0.31
CA ALA A 16 7.23 18.97 -1.10
C ALA A 16 8.49 18.13 -1.41
N SER A 17 9.36 17.91 -0.43
CA SER A 17 10.57 17.07 -0.54
C SER A 17 10.69 16.06 0.59
N GLY A 18 9.56 15.61 1.13
CA GLY A 18 9.53 14.59 2.18
C GLY A 18 9.13 13.21 1.68
N ASN A 19 8.99 12.30 2.64
CA ASN A 19 8.46 10.96 2.45
C ASN A 19 7.50 10.62 3.61
N ILE A 20 6.52 9.77 3.33
CA ILE A 20 5.68 9.10 4.32
C ILE A 20 6.01 7.62 4.26
N THR A 21 6.18 6.99 5.41
CA THR A 21 6.38 5.54 5.53
C THR A 21 5.18 4.94 6.24
N GLN A 22 4.67 3.82 5.74
CA GLN A 22 3.60 3.05 6.37
C GLN A 22 3.92 1.57 6.22
N ASN A 23 3.86 0.84 7.33
CA ASN A 23 4.22 -0.57 7.34
C ASN A 23 2.99 -1.43 7.07
N LEU A 24 3.16 -2.42 6.20
CA LEU A 24 2.13 -3.36 5.81
C LEU A 24 2.63 -4.79 5.99
N SER A 25 2.00 -5.51 6.92
CA SER A 25 2.27 -6.93 7.15
C SER A 25 1.25 -7.79 6.43
N VAL A 26 1.71 -8.77 5.65
CA VAL A 26 0.87 -9.71 4.92
C VAL A 26 1.18 -11.12 5.39
N THR A 27 0.17 -11.80 5.93
CA THR A 27 0.25 -13.24 6.24
C THR A 27 -0.39 -14.01 5.09
N ASN A 28 0.40 -14.80 4.36
CA ASN A 28 -0.08 -15.60 3.23
C ASN A 28 0.02 -17.10 3.51
N SER A 29 -1.08 -17.72 3.96
CA SER A 29 -1.12 -19.19 4.18
C SER A 29 -1.19 -20.02 2.89
N GLN A 30 -1.22 -19.37 1.72
CA GLN A 30 -1.10 -20.02 0.40
C GLN A 30 0.19 -19.59 -0.32
N HIS A 31 1.23 -19.24 0.44
CA HIS A 31 2.57 -18.94 -0.07
C HIS A 31 3.02 -19.99 -1.11
N GLY A 32 3.59 -19.52 -2.22
CA GLY A 32 4.06 -20.37 -3.32
C GLY A 32 2.96 -20.99 -4.21
N LYS A 33 1.67 -20.91 -3.87
CA LYS A 33 0.58 -21.48 -4.70
C LYS A 33 0.02 -20.49 -5.73
N LYS A 34 -0.08 -19.22 -5.35
CA LYS A 34 -0.60 -18.14 -6.20
C LYS A 34 0.25 -16.88 -6.01
N SER A 35 0.41 -16.11 -7.08
CA SER A 35 1.05 -14.79 -7.01
C SER A 35 0.23 -13.85 -6.13
N LEU A 36 0.92 -13.07 -5.31
CA LEU A 36 0.29 -12.00 -4.55
C LEU A 36 -0.11 -10.86 -5.51
N VAL A 37 -1.34 -10.38 -5.34
CA VAL A 37 -1.85 -9.18 -6.01
C VAL A 37 -2.45 -8.29 -4.94
N MET A 38 -2.13 -7.01 -4.98
CA MET A 38 -2.63 -6.01 -4.05
C MET A 38 -3.37 -4.92 -4.81
N ARG A 39 -4.56 -4.53 -4.35
CA ARG A 39 -5.25 -3.34 -4.81
C ARG A 39 -5.12 -2.26 -3.74
N MET A 40 -4.69 -1.07 -4.13
CA MET A 40 -4.50 0.07 -3.23
C MET A 40 -5.31 1.26 -3.69
N ARG A 41 -5.71 2.08 -2.72
CA ARG A 41 -6.38 3.36 -2.93
C ARG A 41 -5.70 4.41 -2.05
N ILE A 42 -5.30 5.53 -2.64
CA ILE A 42 -4.65 6.65 -1.94
C ILE A 42 -5.51 7.89 -2.15
N GLY A 43 -5.90 8.52 -1.05
CA GLY A 43 -6.63 9.78 -1.05
C GLY A 43 -5.79 10.87 -0.40
N TYR A 44 -5.65 12.01 -1.07
CA TYR A 44 -4.91 13.15 -0.54
C TYR A 44 -5.45 14.47 -1.09
N LYS A 45 -5.02 15.57 -0.48
CA LYS A 45 -5.38 16.93 -0.91
C LYS A 45 -4.13 17.66 -1.40
N VAL A 46 -4.20 18.22 -2.60
CA VAL A 46 -3.12 19.03 -3.19
C VAL A 46 -3.70 20.34 -3.71
N ASN A 47 -3.09 21.47 -3.32
CA ASN A 47 -3.56 22.82 -3.70
C ASN A 47 -5.05 23.06 -3.45
N GLY A 48 -5.57 22.56 -2.33
CA GLY A 48 -6.98 22.72 -1.97
C GLY A 48 -7.94 21.72 -2.62
N LYS A 49 -7.46 20.84 -3.51
CA LYS A 49 -8.29 19.89 -4.27
C LYS A 49 -8.08 18.46 -3.78
N ASP A 50 -9.17 17.73 -3.64
CA ASP A 50 -9.13 16.31 -3.31
C ASP A 50 -8.74 15.49 -4.54
N VAL A 51 -7.84 14.53 -4.35
CA VAL A 51 -7.35 13.61 -5.37
C VAL A 51 -7.52 12.19 -4.85
N LEU A 52 -7.91 11.30 -5.75
CA LEU A 52 -8.04 9.88 -5.48
C LEU A 52 -7.35 9.06 -6.56
N GLU A 53 -6.44 8.22 -6.13
CA GLU A 53 -5.71 7.29 -6.99
C GLU A 53 -6.04 5.85 -6.58
N GLU A 54 -6.35 5.01 -7.56
CA GLU A 54 -6.53 3.58 -7.37
C GLU A 54 -5.57 2.82 -8.29
N GLY A 55 -4.95 1.77 -7.75
CA GLY A 55 -3.96 1.00 -8.48
C GLY A 55 -3.93 -0.45 -8.05
N GLN A 56 -3.34 -1.28 -8.91
CA GLN A 56 -3.07 -2.68 -8.63
C GLN A 56 -1.57 -2.94 -8.74
N ILE A 57 -1.03 -3.55 -7.69
CA ILE A 57 0.34 -4.05 -7.65
C ILE A 57 0.25 -5.56 -7.87
N ASN A 58 0.73 -6.02 -9.02
CA ASN A 58 0.77 -7.44 -9.41
C ASN A 58 2.19 -7.93 -9.73
N ASN A 59 3.19 -7.07 -9.53
CA ASN A 59 4.60 -7.30 -9.80
C ASN A 59 5.41 -7.56 -8.52
N PHE A 60 4.79 -8.16 -7.49
CA PHE A 60 5.54 -8.60 -6.31
C PHE A 60 6.63 -9.60 -6.71
N PRO A 61 7.85 -9.48 -6.16
CA PRO A 61 8.91 -10.46 -6.37
C PRO A 61 8.45 -11.90 -6.15
N ARG A 62 8.94 -12.82 -6.99
CA ARG A 62 8.64 -14.25 -6.84
C ARG A 62 9.28 -14.77 -5.56
N GLY A 63 8.56 -15.61 -4.81
CA GLY A 63 9.04 -16.21 -3.57
C GLY A 63 8.72 -15.42 -2.30
N LEU A 64 8.10 -14.24 -2.42
CA LEU A 64 7.39 -13.57 -1.32
C LEU A 64 6.10 -14.29 -0.92
#